data_AF-A0A973YYV2-F1
#
_entry.id   AF-A0A973YYV2-F1
#
_cell.length_a   1.000
_cell.length_b   1.000
_cell.length_c   1.000
_cell.angle_alpha   90.00
_cell.angle_beta   90.00
_cell.angle_gamma   90.00
#
_symmetry.space_group_name_H-M   'P 1'
#
loop_
_entity.id
_entity.type
_entity.pdbx_description
1 polymer ?
#
loop_
_entity_poly.entity_id
_entity_poly.type
_entity_poly.pdbx_seq_one_letter_code
_entity_poly.pdbx_strand_id
1 'polypeptide(L)'
;AGLPSRELCAVLELAADGTAGGWRFSGASVRRALDAGHEPDALLARLASVAEHGVPPTLAHLVREVARQHGRITVTPVACCVRAEDPVLLGEIAAHPSLAQLSLQPLGPTVLASAKPVEETLALLRAAGYAPTTSTVDGTAVVERVPRRRVEPPPPRVPTGVWRPPLTEQELAKLATALVELERPRPKIMLPPAESRRIGTARLLRDQSLVLRDSEVVLLADALVSHTSVEIAVANGPRTTVKHVITPVDHAAGNLKANCAPRGEHREFPVSRIRSVRAVTGV
;
A
#
# COMPACT_ATOMS: atom_id res chain seq x y z
N ALA A 1 10.63 62.90 33.86
CA ALA A 1 10.88 61.96 32.75
C ALA A 1 9.55 61.29 32.43
N GLY A 2 8.97 61.60 31.28
CA GLY A 2 7.72 60.96 30.85
C GLY A 2 7.98 59.51 30.48
N LEU A 3 7.10 58.60 30.93
CA LEU A 3 7.12 57.22 30.46
C LEU A 3 6.94 57.24 28.92
N PRO A 4 7.70 56.42 28.17
CA PRO A 4 7.52 56.33 26.74
C PRO A 4 6.08 55.93 26.40
N SER A 5 5.60 56.34 25.23
CA SER A 5 4.27 55.94 24.77
C SER A 5 4.14 54.41 24.78
N ARG A 6 2.95 53.89 25.05
CA ARG A 6 2.71 52.43 25.16
C ARG A 6 3.20 51.68 23.92
N GLU A 7 3.05 52.28 22.75
CA GLU A 7 3.50 51.72 21.48
C GLU A 7 5.03 51.68 21.37
N LEU A 8 5.74 52.69 21.90
CA LEU A 8 7.20 52.69 21.94
C LEU A 8 7.73 51.71 22.98
N CYS A 9 7.10 51.59 24.15
CA CYS A 9 7.46 50.58 25.15
C CYS A 9 7.41 49.17 24.54
N ALA A 10 6.34 48.83 23.82
CA ALA A 10 6.23 47.53 23.17
C ALA A 10 7.35 47.28 22.16
N VAL A 11 7.71 48.28 21.34
CA VAL A 11 8.82 48.18 20.40
C VAL A 11 10.17 48.04 21.11
N LEU A 12 10.39 48.77 22.20
CA LEU A 12 11.63 48.72 22.97
C LEU A 12 11.77 47.40 23.73
N GLU A 13 10.69 46.85 24.29
CA GLU A 13 10.67 45.52 24.94
C GLU A 13 11.04 44.40 23.96
N LEU A 14 10.68 44.55 22.69
CA LEU A 14 11.03 43.59 21.64
C LEU A 14 12.46 43.81 21.12
N ALA A 15 12.80 45.05 20.78
CA ALA A 15 14.01 45.41 20.03
C ALA A 15 15.24 45.73 20.89
N ALA A 16 15.08 45.87 22.21
CA ALA A 16 16.16 46.17 23.14
C ALA A 16 15.97 45.45 24.48
N ASP A 17 17.06 45.27 25.21
CA ASP A 17 17.03 44.70 26.56
C ASP A 17 17.05 45.86 27.58
N GLY A 18 16.13 45.81 28.56
CA GLY A 18 16.08 46.78 29.64
C GLY A 18 17.29 46.66 30.56
N THR A 19 17.93 47.79 30.86
CA THR A 19 19.08 47.89 31.77
C THR A 19 18.78 48.92 32.86
N ALA A 20 19.54 48.89 33.97
CA ALA A 20 19.41 49.90 35.01
C ALA A 20 19.74 51.29 34.44
N GLY A 21 18.70 52.05 34.08
CA GLY A 21 18.81 53.40 33.52
C GLY A 21 18.64 53.52 31.99
N GLY A 22 18.26 52.48 31.26
CA GLY A 22 18.02 52.62 29.81
C GLY A 22 17.78 51.32 29.05
N TRP A 23 17.93 51.41 27.72
CA TRP A 23 17.70 50.31 26.79
C TRP A 23 18.99 49.98 26.03
N ARG A 24 19.31 48.68 25.91
CA ARG A 24 20.46 48.19 25.16
C ARG A 24 20.01 47.45 23.92
N PHE A 25 20.45 47.90 22.76
CA PHE A 25 20.25 47.19 21.50
C PHE A 25 21.38 46.21 21.25
N SER A 26 21.03 44.97 20.90
CA SER A 26 21.95 43.92 20.48
C SER A 26 21.46 43.30 19.18
N GLY A 27 22.33 42.55 18.49
CA GLY A 27 21.90 41.83 17.28
C GLY A 27 20.77 40.84 17.57
N ALA A 28 20.76 40.23 18.76
CA ALA A 28 19.72 39.30 19.20
C ALA A 28 18.38 40.00 19.48
N SER A 29 18.39 41.16 20.14
CA SER A 29 17.16 41.92 20.42
C SER A 29 16.54 42.49 19.14
N VAL A 30 17.37 43.00 18.23
CA VAL A 30 16.91 43.45 16.91
C VAL A 30 16.32 42.28 16.11
N ARG A 31 16.99 41.12 16.09
CA ARG A 31 16.47 39.92 15.41
C ARG A 31 15.10 39.51 15.97
N ARG A 32 14.93 39.53 17.29
CA ARG A 32 13.66 39.23 17.95
C ARG A 32 12.53 40.14 17.47
N ALA A 33 12.82 41.43 17.27
CA ALA A 33 11.84 42.37 16.71
C ALA A 33 11.50 42.05 15.24
N LEU A 34 12.48 41.68 14.42
CA LEU A 34 12.23 41.27 13.03
C LEU A 34 11.46 39.94 12.96
N ASP A 35 11.75 38.98 13.84
CA ASP A 35 11.01 37.71 13.97
C ASP A 35 9.54 37.94 14.35
N ALA A 36 9.24 39.00 15.11
CA ALA A 36 7.88 39.43 15.43
C ALA A 36 7.17 40.17 14.28
N GLY A 37 7.81 40.31 13.11
CA GLY A 37 7.23 40.92 11.91
C GLY A 37 7.41 42.43 11.81
N HIS A 38 8.32 43.04 12.57
CA HIS A 38 8.62 44.46 12.43
C HIS A 38 9.52 44.74 11.22
N GLU A 39 9.10 45.67 10.37
CA GLU A 39 9.92 46.14 9.25
C GLU A 39 11.12 46.97 9.75
N PRO A 40 12.35 46.74 9.23
CA PRO A 40 13.56 47.44 9.66
C PRO A 40 13.48 48.97 9.56
N ASP A 41 12.91 49.48 8.46
CA ASP A 41 12.77 50.92 8.23
C ASP A 41 11.71 51.54 9.14
N ALA A 42 10.62 50.80 9.39
CA ALA A 42 9.58 51.22 10.34
C ALA A 42 10.12 51.26 11.77
N LEU A 43 10.99 50.31 12.14
CA LEU A 43 11.66 50.29 13.44
C LEU A 43 12.56 51.53 13.61
N LEU A 44 13.39 51.85 12.61
CA LEU A 44 14.25 53.04 12.64
C LEU A 44 13.45 54.34 12.66
N ALA A 45 12.36 54.43 11.89
CA ALA A 45 11.48 55.60 11.87
C ALA A 45 10.83 55.83 13.25
N ARG A 46 10.36 54.77 13.92
CA ARG A 46 9.80 54.85 15.27
C ARG A 46 10.83 55.31 16.29
N LEU A 47 12.05 54.76 16.23
CA LEU A 47 13.15 55.21 17.10
C LEU A 47 13.52 56.68 16.84
N ALA A 48 13.54 57.11 15.58
CA ALA A 48 13.79 58.51 15.21
C ALA A 48 12.72 59.46 15.73
N SER A 49 11.46 59.02 15.81
CA SER A 49 10.36 59.86 16.29
C SER A 49 10.44 60.21 17.78
N VAL A 50 11.22 59.47 18.57
CA VAL A 50 11.35 59.66 20.03
C VAL A 50 12.77 60.06 20.44
N ALA A 51 13.77 59.83 19.58
CA ALA A 51 15.13 60.24 19.84
C ALA A 51 15.31 61.75 19.59
N GLU A 52 15.56 62.52 20.65
CA GLU A 52 15.81 63.97 20.59
C GLU A 52 16.96 64.34 19.62
N HIS A 53 17.97 63.47 19.52
CA HIS A 53 19.15 63.66 18.67
C HIS A 53 19.15 62.76 17.43
N GLY A 54 18.01 62.13 17.12
CA GLY A 54 17.90 61.11 16.06
C GLY A 54 18.56 59.77 16.43
N VAL A 55 18.47 58.80 15.50
CA VAL A 55 19.00 57.45 15.71
C VAL A 55 20.52 57.43 15.51
N PRO A 56 21.31 56.93 16.49
CA PRO A 56 22.76 56.82 16.31
C PRO A 56 23.14 55.99 15.08
N PRO A 57 24.16 56.40 14.29
CA PRO A 57 24.58 55.67 13.09
C PRO A 57 24.93 54.20 13.34
N THR A 58 25.54 53.89 14.50
CA THR A 58 25.87 52.53 14.91
C THR A 58 24.63 51.64 15.06
N LEU A 59 23.53 52.19 15.60
CA LEU A 59 22.28 51.46 15.75
C LEU A 59 21.60 51.24 14.40
N ALA A 60 21.58 52.26 13.54
CA ALA A 60 21.07 52.12 12.18
C ALA A 60 21.81 51.05 11.39
N HIS A 61 23.15 50.98 11.53
CA HIS A 61 23.95 49.94 10.90
C HIS A 61 23.63 48.54 11.46
N LEU A 62 23.54 48.39 12.79
CA LEU A 62 23.15 47.13 13.44
C LEU A 62 21.81 46.61 12.90
N VAL A 63 20.80 47.48 12.81
CA VAL A 63 19.46 47.10 12.31
C VAL A 63 19.52 46.62 10.87
N ARG A 64 20.23 47.33 9.99
CA ARG A 64 20.38 46.94 8.58
C ARG A 64 21.15 45.64 8.39
N GLU A 65 22.22 45.43 9.17
CA GLU A 65 23.00 44.18 9.09
C GLU A 65 22.19 42.98 9.57
N VAL A 66 21.43 43.13 10.66
CA VAL A 66 20.54 42.05 11.14
C VAL A 66 19.42 41.80 10.13
N ALA A 67 18.82 42.85 9.56
CA ALA A 67 17.81 42.72 8.52
C ALA A 67 18.32 41.98 7.27
N ARG A 68 19.56 42.27 6.84
CA ARG A 68 20.21 41.58 5.71
C ARG A 68 20.43 40.09 5.98
N GLN A 69 20.64 39.71 7.24
CA GLN A 69 20.85 38.31 7.65
C GLN A 69 19.54 37.59 7.98
N HIS A 70 18.52 38.33 8.38
CA HIS A 70 17.17 37.84 8.65
C HIS A 70 16.50 37.38 7.37
N GLY A 71 15.75 36.27 7.42
CA GLY A 71 15.07 35.72 6.24
C GLY A 71 15.96 35.05 5.18
N ARG A 72 17.29 34.96 5.36
CA ARG A 72 18.18 34.26 4.40
C ARG A 72 17.94 32.75 4.33
N ILE A 73 17.41 32.17 5.40
CA ILE A 73 17.01 30.77 5.49
C ILE A 73 15.52 30.76 5.71
N THR A 74 14.79 30.08 4.84
CA THR A 74 13.34 29.88 4.97
C THR A 74 13.09 28.40 5.22
N VAL A 75 12.20 28.11 6.16
CA VAL A 75 11.75 26.74 6.44
C VAL A 75 10.30 26.66 6.01
N THR A 76 10.00 25.72 5.12
CA THR A 76 8.64 25.46 4.64
C THR A 76 8.19 24.09 5.15
N PRO A 77 7.04 23.98 5.83
CA PRO A 77 6.50 22.68 6.21
C PRO A 77 6.06 21.93 4.95
N VAL A 78 6.50 20.68 4.80
CA VAL A 78 6.16 19.81 3.67
C VAL A 78 5.56 18.52 4.23
N ALA A 79 4.38 18.13 3.73
CA ALA A 79 3.71 16.92 4.18
C ALA A 79 4.31 15.66 3.53
N CYS A 80 4.64 15.74 2.24
CA CYS A 80 5.46 14.73 1.56
C CYS A 80 6.17 15.31 0.34
N CYS A 81 7.20 14.60 -0.15
CA CYS A 81 7.93 14.96 -1.36
C CYS A 81 7.69 13.95 -2.48
N VAL A 82 7.61 14.47 -3.72
CA VAL A 82 7.51 13.69 -4.95
C VAL A 82 8.81 13.87 -5.71
N ARG A 83 9.50 12.76 -6.01
CA ARG A 83 10.74 12.75 -6.76
C ARG A 83 10.54 12.00 -8.08
N ALA A 84 11.06 12.55 -9.15
CA ALA A 84 11.22 11.86 -10.43
C ALA A 84 12.61 12.17 -11.01
N GLU A 85 13.15 11.26 -11.79
CA GLU A 85 14.46 11.45 -12.44
C GLU A 85 14.38 12.48 -13.58
N ASP A 86 13.22 12.56 -14.23
CA ASP A 86 12.97 13.48 -15.33
C ASP A 86 12.33 14.80 -14.83
N PRO A 87 13.02 15.95 -14.98
CA PRO A 87 12.47 17.26 -14.62
C PRO A 87 11.27 17.67 -15.49
N VAL A 88 11.19 17.20 -16.73
CA VAL A 88 10.08 17.52 -17.65
C VAL A 88 8.78 16.91 -17.13
N LEU A 89 8.84 15.64 -16.70
CA LEU A 89 7.72 14.95 -16.06
C LEU A 89 7.23 15.67 -14.80
N LEU A 90 8.12 16.22 -13.96
CA LEU A 90 7.68 17.00 -12.79
C LEU A 90 7.02 18.31 -13.19
N GLY A 91 7.49 18.95 -14.25
CA GLY A 91 6.82 20.12 -14.83
C GLY A 91 5.39 19.81 -15.27
N GLU A 92 5.19 18.68 -15.94
CA GLU A 92 3.86 18.20 -16.36
C GLU A 92 2.96 17.88 -15.15
N ILE A 93 3.48 17.15 -14.16
CA ILE A 93 2.75 16.81 -12.92
C ILE A 93 2.35 18.08 -12.17
N ALA A 94 3.25 19.06 -12.04
CA ALA A 94 2.98 20.32 -11.35
C ALA A 94 1.94 21.19 -12.08
N ALA A 95 1.90 21.15 -13.41
CA ALA A 95 0.93 21.88 -14.23
C ALA A 95 -0.42 21.15 -14.40
N HIS A 96 -0.53 19.89 -13.96
CA HIS A 96 -1.69 19.05 -14.23
C HIS A 96 -2.93 19.51 -13.44
N PRO A 97 -4.05 19.91 -14.09
CA PRO A 97 -5.21 20.50 -13.40
C PRO A 97 -5.86 19.59 -12.34
N SER A 98 -5.91 18.27 -12.58
CA SER A 98 -6.48 17.32 -11.61
C SER A 98 -5.64 17.15 -10.33
N LEU A 99 -4.38 17.58 -10.38
CA LEU A 99 -3.43 17.51 -9.27
C LEU A 99 -3.29 18.86 -8.55
N ALA A 100 -4.03 19.90 -8.96
CA ALA A 100 -3.99 21.22 -8.33
C ALA A 100 -4.28 21.16 -6.82
N GLN A 101 -5.14 20.23 -6.39
CA GLN A 101 -5.48 20.00 -4.98
C GLN A 101 -4.32 19.45 -4.12
N LEU A 102 -3.24 18.96 -4.73
CA LEU A 102 -2.00 18.57 -4.03
C LEU A 102 -1.14 19.77 -3.64
N SER A 103 -1.41 20.96 -4.20
CA SER A 103 -0.62 22.19 -4.00
C SER A 103 0.88 21.93 -4.18
N LEU A 104 1.26 21.36 -5.32
CA LEU A 104 2.64 20.99 -5.60
C LEU A 104 3.52 22.24 -5.78
N GLN A 105 4.61 22.30 -5.03
CA GLN A 105 5.59 23.37 -5.10
C GLN A 105 6.97 22.83 -5.48
N PRO A 106 7.67 23.42 -6.46
CA PRO A 106 9.01 22.97 -6.82
C PRO A 106 10.01 23.29 -5.72
N LEU A 107 10.72 22.27 -5.24
CA LEU A 107 11.85 22.42 -4.30
C LEU A 107 13.20 22.35 -5.03
N GLY A 108 13.22 21.78 -6.24
CA GLY A 108 14.39 21.63 -7.08
C GLY A 108 14.00 21.04 -8.44
N PRO A 109 14.98 20.73 -9.31
CA PRO A 109 14.69 20.23 -10.66
C PRO A 109 14.00 18.86 -10.66
N THR A 110 14.30 18.01 -9.68
CA THR A 110 13.82 16.62 -9.59
C THR A 110 12.95 16.36 -8.36
N VAL A 111 12.48 17.42 -7.67
CA VAL A 111 11.72 17.29 -6.41
C VAL A 111 10.60 18.33 -6.31
N LEU A 112 9.39 17.85 -6.04
CA LEU A 112 8.23 18.65 -5.66
C LEU A 112 7.86 18.40 -4.19
N ALA A 113 7.44 19.45 -3.49
CA ALA A 113 6.75 19.38 -2.21
C ALA A 113 5.24 19.30 -2.44
N SER A 114 4.57 18.40 -1.73
CA SER A 114 3.11 18.35 -1.63
C SER A 114 2.68 18.85 -0.25
N ALA A 115 1.58 19.62 -0.24
CA ALA A 115 0.93 20.02 1.01
C ALA A 115 0.05 18.90 1.61
N LYS A 116 -0.19 17.82 0.86
CA LYS A 116 -1.02 16.69 1.27
C LYS A 116 -0.19 15.52 1.83
N PRO A 117 -0.76 14.70 2.73
CA PRO A 117 -0.13 13.48 3.22
C PRO A 117 0.24 12.50 2.09
N VAL A 118 1.12 11.56 2.41
CA VAL A 118 1.66 10.57 1.46
C VAL A 118 0.54 9.76 0.80
N GLU A 119 -0.42 9.27 1.58
CA GLU A 119 -1.49 8.38 1.10
C GLU A 119 -2.41 9.09 0.10
N GLU A 120 -2.79 10.33 0.42
CA GLU A 120 -3.62 11.17 -0.45
C GLU A 120 -2.87 11.52 -1.75
N THR A 121 -1.58 11.87 -1.62
CA THR A 121 -0.71 12.18 -2.77
C THR A 121 -0.58 10.99 -3.71
N LEU A 122 -0.34 9.79 -3.18
CA LEU A 122 -0.29 8.56 -3.98
C LEU A 122 -1.61 8.25 -4.66
N ALA A 123 -2.73 8.38 -3.96
CA ALA A 123 -4.06 8.11 -4.51
C ALA A 123 -4.38 9.04 -5.68
N LEU A 124 -4.09 10.34 -5.54
CA LEU A 124 -4.36 11.33 -6.57
C LEU A 124 -3.44 11.20 -7.79
N LEU A 125 -2.15 10.91 -7.57
CA LEU A 125 -1.23 10.61 -8.66
C LEU A 125 -1.67 9.35 -9.45
N ARG A 126 -2.11 8.30 -8.74
CA ARG A 126 -2.67 7.09 -9.37
C ARG A 126 -3.96 7.38 -10.15
N ALA A 127 -4.84 8.20 -9.59
CA ALA A 127 -6.07 8.63 -10.26
C ALA A 127 -5.80 9.46 -11.53
N ALA A 128 -4.69 10.20 -11.57
CA ALA A 128 -4.23 10.93 -12.74
C ALA A 128 -3.45 10.05 -13.75
N GLY A 129 -3.33 8.73 -13.50
CA GLY A 129 -2.69 7.78 -14.42
C GLY A 129 -1.20 7.56 -14.21
N TYR A 130 -0.60 8.18 -13.19
CA TYR A 130 0.80 7.94 -12.82
C TYR A 130 0.94 6.69 -11.96
N ALA A 131 2.14 6.09 -11.95
CA ALA A 131 2.44 4.89 -11.15
C ALA A 131 3.49 5.20 -10.05
N PRO A 132 3.17 6.00 -9.02
CA PRO A 132 4.11 6.36 -7.98
C PRO A 132 4.36 5.19 -7.01
N THR A 133 5.61 5.08 -6.53
CA THR A 133 6.03 4.18 -5.47
C THR A 133 6.33 4.98 -4.19
N THR A 134 6.13 4.36 -3.03
CA THR A 134 6.64 4.93 -1.78
C THR A 134 8.16 4.73 -1.73
N SER A 135 8.89 5.63 -1.08
CA SER A 135 10.32 5.47 -0.80
C SER A 135 10.54 5.69 0.68
N THR A 136 11.47 4.96 1.29
CA THR A 136 11.96 5.36 2.62
C THR A 136 12.85 6.59 2.50
N VAL A 137 13.14 7.22 3.64
CA VAL A 137 14.06 8.36 3.77
C VAL A 137 15.44 8.06 3.17
N ASP A 138 15.85 6.79 3.12
CA ASP A 138 17.11 6.33 2.52
C ASP A 138 17.07 6.22 0.98
N GLY A 139 15.98 6.65 0.35
CA GLY A 139 15.83 6.63 -1.12
C GLY A 139 15.58 5.23 -1.69
N THR A 140 15.35 4.22 -0.85
CA THR A 140 14.97 2.88 -1.31
C THR A 140 13.48 2.85 -1.65
N ALA A 141 13.17 2.52 -2.90
CA ALA A 141 11.80 2.35 -3.36
C ALA A 141 11.15 1.20 -2.58
N VAL A 142 10.16 1.54 -1.76
CA VAL A 142 9.28 0.60 -1.09
C VAL A 142 8.15 0.27 -2.06
N VAL A 143 8.14 -0.96 -2.52
CA VAL A 143 6.96 -1.48 -3.22
C VAL A 143 5.88 -1.69 -2.17
N GLU A 144 4.97 -0.73 -2.06
CA GLU A 144 3.76 -0.87 -1.25
C GLU A 144 2.89 -1.99 -1.84
N ARG A 145 3.05 -3.20 -1.31
CA ARG A 145 2.07 -4.27 -1.50
C ARG A 145 0.81 -3.82 -0.80
N VAL A 146 -0.17 -3.32 -1.56
CA VAL A 146 -1.54 -3.10 -1.05
C VAL A 146 -1.97 -4.39 -0.34
N PRO A 147 -2.10 -4.38 0.99
CA PRO A 147 -2.53 -5.57 1.70
C PRO A 147 -3.95 -5.85 1.22
N ARG A 148 -4.13 -6.96 0.50
CA ARG A 148 -5.47 -7.51 0.25
C ARG A 148 -6.12 -7.59 1.63
N ARG A 149 -7.19 -6.81 1.85
CA ARG A 149 -7.93 -6.74 3.11
C ARG A 149 -8.21 -8.16 3.61
N ARG A 150 -7.32 -8.65 4.46
CA ARG A 150 -7.51 -9.88 5.22
C ARG A 150 -8.41 -9.43 6.36
N VAL A 151 -9.57 -10.07 6.51
CA VAL A 151 -10.40 -9.88 7.70
C VAL A 151 -9.49 -10.18 8.89
N GLU A 152 -9.14 -9.14 9.64
CA GLU A 152 -8.29 -9.28 10.81
C GLU A 152 -9.11 -10.04 11.86
N PRO A 153 -8.60 -11.18 12.38
CA PRO A 153 -9.28 -11.86 13.46
C PRO A 153 -9.42 -10.88 14.64
N PRO A 154 -10.58 -10.82 15.32
CA PRO A 154 -10.74 -9.91 16.45
C PRO A 154 -9.63 -10.16 17.48
N PRO A 155 -9.08 -9.09 18.10
CA PRO A 155 -7.95 -9.22 19.01
C PRO A 155 -8.31 -10.15 20.18
N PRO A 156 -7.35 -10.96 20.68
CA PRO A 156 -7.58 -11.79 21.85
C PRO A 156 -7.91 -10.88 23.03
N ARG A 157 -9.08 -11.10 23.65
CA ARG A 157 -9.50 -10.36 24.83
C ARG A 157 -8.54 -10.70 25.97
N VAL A 158 -7.68 -9.77 26.34
CA VAL A 158 -6.95 -9.78 27.62
C VAL A 158 -7.97 -9.66 28.75
N PRO A 159 -8.06 -10.59 29.70
CA PRO A 159 -8.96 -10.44 30.83
C PRO A 159 -8.42 -9.32 31.73
N THR A 160 -9.06 -8.16 31.70
CA THR A 160 -8.94 -7.18 32.77
C THR A 160 -9.43 -7.85 34.04
N GLY A 161 -8.53 -8.04 35.00
CA GLY A 161 -8.82 -8.68 36.28
C GLY A 161 -9.87 -7.91 37.08
N VAL A 162 -11.13 -8.26 36.87
CA VAL A 162 -12.22 -7.93 37.78
C VAL A 162 -12.21 -9.02 38.85
N TRP A 163 -11.96 -8.63 40.10
CA TRP A 163 -12.05 -9.53 41.25
C TRP A 163 -13.48 -10.09 41.30
N ARG A 164 -13.65 -11.34 40.86
CA ARG A 164 -14.91 -12.07 40.98
C ARG A 164 -14.99 -12.67 42.37
N PRO A 165 -16.13 -12.60 43.08
CA PRO A 165 -16.34 -13.43 44.26
C PRO A 165 -16.22 -14.92 43.88
N PRO A 166 -15.81 -15.80 44.81
CA PRO A 166 -15.64 -17.22 44.51
C PRO A 166 -16.95 -17.83 43.99
N LEU A 167 -16.85 -18.58 42.89
CA LEU A 167 -17.99 -19.24 42.26
C LEU A 167 -18.62 -20.24 43.23
N THR A 168 -19.95 -20.30 43.25
CA THR A 168 -20.68 -21.31 44.02
C THR A 168 -20.46 -22.72 43.43
N GLU A 169 -20.58 -23.77 44.24
CA GLU A 169 -20.37 -25.17 43.77
C GLU A 169 -21.24 -25.53 42.56
N GLN A 170 -22.45 -24.97 42.48
CA GLN A 170 -23.36 -25.17 41.35
C GLN A 170 -22.89 -24.49 40.06
N GLU A 171 -22.24 -23.33 40.16
CA GLU A 171 -21.65 -22.66 39.00
C GLU A 171 -20.41 -23.40 38.52
N LEU A 172 -19.62 -23.95 39.45
CA LEU A 172 -18.45 -24.75 39.13
C LEU A 172 -18.82 -26.05 38.39
N ALA A 173 -19.86 -26.75 38.85
CA ALA A 173 -20.36 -27.96 38.20
C ALA A 173 -20.86 -27.70 36.76
N LYS A 174 -21.59 -26.60 36.56
CA LYS A 174 -22.06 -26.18 35.22
C LYS A 174 -20.89 -25.85 34.28
N LEU A 175 -19.87 -25.17 34.79
CA LEU A 175 -18.70 -24.80 34.00
C LEU A 175 -17.86 -26.03 33.62
N ALA A 176 -17.71 -26.98 34.54
CA ALA A 176 -17.02 -28.25 34.27
C ALA A 176 -17.73 -29.06 33.16
N THR A 177 -19.06 -29.11 33.18
CA THR A 177 -19.83 -29.82 32.15
C THR A 177 -19.72 -29.14 30.79
N ALA A 178 -19.71 -27.80 30.76
CA ALA A 178 -19.55 -27.03 29.54
C ALA A 178 -18.17 -27.21 28.89
N LEU A 179 -17.11 -27.32 29.68
CA LEU A 179 -15.76 -27.57 29.17
C LEU A 179 -15.63 -28.97 28.55
N VAL A 180 -16.20 -29.98 29.20
CA VAL A 180 -16.20 -31.37 28.68
C VAL A 180 -16.95 -31.47 27.34
N GLU A 181 -18.05 -30.73 27.15
CA GLU A 181 -18.77 -30.69 25.87
C GLU A 181 -18.01 -29.91 24.78
N LEU A 182 -17.17 -28.94 25.16
CA LEU A 182 -16.31 -28.19 24.24
C LEU A 182 -15.07 -28.99 23.78
N GLU A 183 -14.55 -29.86 24.64
CA GLU A 183 -13.40 -30.73 24.35
C GLU A 183 -13.77 -31.98 23.55
N ARG A 184 -15.05 -32.25 23.30
CA ARG A 184 -15.46 -33.31 22.37
C ARG A 184 -15.00 -32.96 20.94
N PRO A 185 -14.07 -33.74 20.34
CA PRO A 185 -13.56 -33.45 19.01
C PRO A 185 -14.66 -33.61 17.96
N ARG A 186 -15.01 -32.53 17.27
CA ARG A 186 -15.88 -32.57 16.09
C ARG A 186 -15.09 -33.14 14.91
N PRO A 187 -15.59 -34.18 14.19
CA PRO A 187 -14.86 -34.73 13.05
C PRO A 187 -14.83 -33.72 11.90
N LYS A 188 -13.62 -33.36 11.45
CA LYS A 188 -13.41 -32.63 10.20
C LYS A 188 -13.76 -33.57 9.05
N ILE A 189 -14.75 -33.24 8.23
CA ILE A 189 -15.03 -33.96 6.99
C ILE A 189 -13.87 -33.70 6.03
N MET A 190 -12.91 -34.62 5.98
CA MET A 190 -11.89 -34.67 4.93
C MET A 190 -12.46 -35.47 3.75
N LEU A 191 -12.58 -34.85 2.59
CA LEU A 191 -12.88 -35.57 1.35
C LEU A 191 -11.74 -36.56 1.06
N PRO A 192 -12.02 -37.81 0.66
CA PRO A 192 -11.01 -38.79 0.33
C PRO A 192 -9.98 -38.28 -0.71
N PRO A 193 -8.70 -38.67 -0.61
CA PRO A 193 -7.65 -38.22 -1.54
C PRO A 193 -7.96 -38.48 -3.02
N ALA A 194 -8.70 -39.55 -3.32
CA ALA A 194 -9.11 -39.91 -4.67
C ALA A 194 -10.08 -38.88 -5.28
N GLU A 195 -10.98 -38.32 -4.48
CA GLU A 195 -11.98 -37.35 -4.91
C GLU A 195 -11.32 -35.99 -5.19
N SER A 196 -10.35 -35.60 -4.37
CA SER A 196 -9.54 -34.40 -4.60
C SER A 196 -8.72 -34.48 -5.90
N ARG A 197 -8.15 -35.66 -6.22
CA ARG A 197 -7.42 -35.88 -7.48
C ARG A 197 -8.34 -35.82 -8.69
N ARG A 198 -9.52 -36.45 -8.63
CA ARG A 198 -10.53 -36.42 -9.72
C ARG A 198 -10.96 -35.00 -10.06
N ILE A 199 -11.23 -34.18 -9.05
CA ILE A 199 -11.65 -32.79 -9.26
C ILE A 199 -10.50 -31.97 -9.89
N GLY A 200 -9.26 -32.21 -9.45
CA GLY A 200 -8.07 -31.56 -10.01
C GLY A 200 -7.82 -31.93 -11.47
N THR A 201 -7.85 -33.22 -11.81
CA THR A 201 -7.63 -33.70 -13.20
C THR A 201 -8.74 -33.27 -14.15
N ALA A 202 -10.01 -33.32 -13.70
CA ALA A 202 -11.14 -32.83 -14.51
C ALA A 202 -11.01 -31.35 -14.86
N ARG A 203 -10.47 -30.53 -13.94
CA ARG A 203 -10.26 -29.11 -14.19
C ARG A 203 -9.17 -28.86 -15.24
N LEU A 204 -8.04 -29.57 -15.15
CA LEU A 204 -6.94 -29.44 -16.12
C LEU A 204 -7.32 -29.90 -17.53
N LEU A 205 -8.10 -30.99 -17.64
CA LEU A 205 -8.57 -31.48 -18.93
C LEU A 205 -9.61 -30.56 -19.57
N ARG A 206 -10.46 -29.89 -18.77
CA ARG A 206 -11.37 -28.85 -19.26
C ARG A 206 -10.61 -27.68 -19.87
N ASP A 207 -9.58 -27.20 -19.19
CA ASP A 207 -8.79 -26.05 -19.67
C ASP A 207 -8.03 -26.38 -20.97
N GLN A 208 -7.70 -27.65 -21.21
CA GLN A 208 -6.96 -28.12 -22.39
C GLN A 208 -7.86 -28.66 -23.52
N SER A 209 -9.13 -28.98 -23.24
CA SER A 209 -10.09 -29.54 -24.21
C SER A 209 -11.18 -28.53 -24.54
N LEU A 210 -11.09 -27.88 -25.70
CA LEU A 210 -12.13 -26.93 -26.16
C LEU A 210 -13.35 -27.61 -26.79
N VAL A 211 -13.34 -28.94 -26.98
CA VAL A 211 -14.33 -29.66 -27.79
C VAL A 211 -15.15 -30.68 -26.99
N LEU A 212 -14.62 -31.20 -25.89
CA LEU A 212 -15.28 -32.23 -25.09
C LEU A 212 -16.35 -31.64 -24.18
N ARG A 213 -17.45 -32.38 -23.99
CA ARG A 213 -18.50 -32.00 -23.03
C ARG A 213 -18.06 -32.28 -21.60
N ASP A 214 -18.65 -31.58 -20.63
CA ASP A 214 -18.36 -31.76 -19.21
C ASP A 214 -18.44 -33.21 -18.73
N SER A 215 -19.43 -33.97 -19.20
CA SER A 215 -19.59 -35.39 -18.88
C SER A 215 -18.45 -36.26 -19.41
N GLU A 216 -17.92 -35.92 -20.59
CA GLU A 216 -16.82 -36.66 -21.24
C GLU A 216 -15.48 -36.35 -20.56
N VAL A 217 -15.29 -35.12 -20.10
CA VAL A 217 -14.11 -34.72 -19.33
C VAL A 217 -14.10 -35.40 -17.97
N VAL A 218 -15.24 -35.48 -17.28
CA VAL A 218 -15.35 -36.21 -16.00
C VAL A 218 -15.07 -37.69 -16.18
N LEU A 219 -15.57 -38.32 -17.26
CA LEU A 219 -15.27 -39.72 -17.59
C LEU A 219 -13.77 -39.94 -17.83
N LEU A 220 -13.12 -39.04 -18.59
CA LEU A 220 -11.68 -39.13 -18.83
C LEU A 220 -10.85 -38.90 -17.56
N ALA A 221 -11.27 -37.96 -16.71
CA ALA A 221 -10.64 -37.66 -15.43
C ALA A 221 -10.76 -38.82 -14.43
N ASP A 222 -11.93 -39.46 -14.37
CA ASP A 222 -12.12 -40.66 -13.56
C ASP A 222 -11.30 -41.83 -14.12
N ALA A 223 -11.23 -41.99 -15.45
CA ALA A 223 -10.40 -43.01 -16.08
C ALA A 223 -8.90 -42.81 -15.81
N LEU A 224 -8.41 -41.57 -15.73
CA LEU A 224 -7.03 -41.25 -15.34
C LEU A 224 -6.72 -41.59 -13.89
N VAL A 225 -7.69 -41.40 -12.98
CA VAL A 225 -7.50 -41.70 -11.55
C VAL A 225 -7.68 -43.18 -11.23
N SER A 226 -8.62 -43.84 -11.93
CA SER A 226 -8.96 -45.26 -11.73
C SER A 226 -8.23 -46.21 -12.67
N HIS A 227 -7.47 -45.70 -13.64
CA HIS A 227 -6.82 -46.45 -14.72
C HIS A 227 -7.79 -47.39 -15.44
N THR A 228 -9.02 -46.93 -15.70
CA THR A 228 -10.04 -47.70 -16.41
C THR A 228 -9.99 -47.44 -17.91
N SER A 229 -10.42 -48.43 -18.70
CA SER A 229 -10.41 -48.34 -20.16
C SER A 229 -11.57 -47.49 -20.68
N VAL A 230 -11.26 -46.54 -21.55
CA VAL A 230 -12.22 -45.64 -22.22
C VAL A 230 -12.00 -45.65 -23.73
N GLU A 231 -13.09 -45.52 -24.49
CA GLU A 231 -13.04 -45.36 -25.94
C GLU A 231 -12.96 -43.88 -26.28
N ILE A 232 -11.91 -43.47 -27.00
CA ILE A 232 -11.74 -42.11 -27.50
C ILE A 232 -11.87 -42.08 -29.03
N ALA A 233 -12.51 -41.04 -29.54
CA ALA A 233 -12.49 -40.73 -30.97
C ALA A 233 -11.50 -39.59 -31.22
N VAL A 234 -10.41 -39.87 -31.92
CA VAL A 234 -9.34 -38.90 -32.21
C VAL A 234 -9.42 -38.48 -33.67
N ALA A 235 -9.31 -37.18 -33.94
CA ALA A 235 -9.27 -36.66 -35.30
C ALA A 235 -7.98 -37.10 -36.03
N ASN A 236 -8.12 -37.80 -37.15
CA ASN A 236 -7.04 -38.28 -38.02
C ASN A 236 -7.04 -37.58 -39.39
N GLY A 237 -7.59 -36.36 -39.46
CA GLY A 237 -7.76 -35.56 -40.66
C GLY A 237 -8.87 -34.50 -40.49
N PRO A 238 -9.19 -33.71 -41.53
CA PRO A 238 -10.17 -32.63 -41.43
C PRO A 238 -11.61 -33.10 -41.15
N ARG A 239 -11.96 -34.35 -41.49
CA ARG A 239 -13.32 -34.93 -41.27
C ARG A 239 -13.34 -36.39 -40.84
N THR A 240 -12.19 -37.01 -40.56
CA THR A 240 -12.11 -38.42 -40.18
C THR A 240 -11.70 -38.55 -38.72
N THR A 241 -12.42 -39.39 -37.97
CA THR A 241 -12.07 -39.74 -36.59
C THR A 241 -11.80 -41.23 -36.51
N VAL A 242 -10.70 -41.61 -35.87
CA VAL A 242 -10.36 -43.00 -35.59
C VAL A 242 -10.67 -43.28 -34.13
N LYS A 243 -11.32 -44.42 -33.87
CA LYS A 243 -11.67 -44.85 -32.52
C LYS A 243 -10.53 -45.68 -31.92
N HIS A 244 -10.18 -45.39 -30.67
CA HIS A 244 -9.17 -46.11 -29.91
C HIS A 244 -9.72 -46.46 -28.53
N VAL A 245 -9.58 -47.72 -28.12
CA VAL A 245 -9.78 -48.12 -26.73
C VAL A 245 -8.45 -47.97 -26.00
N ILE A 246 -8.45 -47.06 -25.02
CA ILE A 246 -7.24 -46.66 -24.31
C ILE A 246 -7.41 -46.79 -22.81
N THR A 247 -6.32 -47.11 -22.12
CA THR A 247 -6.22 -47.01 -20.66
C THR A 247 -5.29 -45.84 -20.33
N PRO A 248 -5.81 -44.69 -19.88
CA PRO A 248 -5.00 -43.51 -19.66
C PRO A 248 -4.12 -43.66 -18.42
N VAL A 249 -2.86 -43.30 -18.57
CA VAL A 249 -1.82 -43.45 -17.54
C VAL A 249 -1.45 -42.10 -16.96
N ASP A 250 -1.27 -41.09 -17.82
CA ASP A 250 -0.87 -39.76 -17.39
C ASP A 250 -1.33 -38.68 -18.38
N HIS A 251 -1.39 -37.44 -17.91
CA HIS A 251 -1.64 -36.25 -18.72
C HIS A 251 -0.56 -35.21 -18.45
N ALA A 252 0.26 -34.90 -19.45
CA ALA A 252 1.33 -33.92 -19.32
C ALA A 252 1.41 -33.07 -20.58
N ALA A 253 1.60 -31.76 -20.40
CA ALA A 253 1.82 -30.79 -21.49
C ALA A 253 0.77 -30.82 -22.62
N GLY A 254 -0.50 -31.12 -22.31
CA GLY A 254 -1.58 -31.19 -23.31
C GLY A 254 -1.66 -32.51 -24.08
N ASN A 255 -0.81 -33.49 -23.74
CA ASN A 255 -0.84 -34.84 -24.30
C ASN A 255 -1.33 -35.84 -23.25
N LEU A 256 -2.25 -36.71 -23.68
CA LEU A 256 -2.73 -37.85 -22.92
C LEU A 256 -1.88 -39.07 -23.27
N LYS A 257 -1.17 -39.62 -22.28
CA LYS A 257 -0.44 -40.89 -22.42
C LYS A 257 -1.37 -42.02 -22.05
N ALA A 258 -1.55 -42.97 -22.97
CA ALA A 258 -2.44 -44.09 -22.73
C ALA A 258 -1.97 -45.37 -23.41
N ASN A 259 -2.33 -46.50 -22.81
CA ASN A 259 -2.06 -47.82 -23.36
C ASN A 259 -3.20 -48.20 -24.31
N CYS A 260 -2.88 -48.52 -25.56
CA CYS A 260 -3.89 -48.95 -26.53
C CYS A 260 -4.07 -50.47 -26.49
N ALA A 261 -5.31 -50.93 -26.32
CA ALA A 261 -5.65 -52.34 -26.56
C ALA A 261 -5.66 -52.62 -28.08
N PRO A 262 -5.29 -53.84 -28.55
CA PRO A 262 -5.03 -55.08 -27.80
C PRO A 262 -3.55 -55.38 -27.47
N ARG A 263 -2.60 -54.55 -27.92
CA ARG A 263 -1.15 -54.82 -27.76
C ARG A 263 -0.48 -54.16 -26.55
N GLY A 264 -1.19 -53.31 -25.81
CA GLY A 264 -0.63 -52.61 -24.65
C GLY A 264 0.45 -51.58 -25.04
N GLU A 265 0.48 -51.16 -26.30
CA GLU A 265 1.45 -50.16 -26.78
C GLU A 265 1.13 -48.79 -26.16
N HIS A 266 2.15 -48.15 -25.57
CA HIS A 266 2.08 -46.77 -25.13
C HIS A 266 1.93 -45.85 -26.33
N ARG A 267 0.85 -45.07 -26.36
CA ARG A 267 0.64 -44.04 -27.38
C ARG A 267 0.27 -42.71 -26.72
N GLU A 268 0.71 -41.64 -27.37
CA GLU A 268 0.40 -40.28 -26.95
C GLU A 268 -0.67 -39.70 -27.85
N PHE A 269 -1.72 -39.14 -27.24
CA PHE A 269 -2.83 -38.50 -27.93
C PHE A 269 -2.91 -37.04 -27.49
N PRO A 270 -2.77 -36.06 -28.40
CA PRO A 270 -3.00 -34.67 -28.04
C PRO A 270 -4.46 -34.48 -27.63
N VAL A 271 -4.69 -33.95 -26.43
CA VAL A 271 -6.02 -33.78 -25.83
C VAL A 271 -6.92 -32.91 -26.73
N SER A 272 -6.32 -31.95 -27.43
CA SER A 272 -6.98 -31.07 -28.40
C SER A 272 -7.56 -31.79 -29.64
N ARG A 273 -7.09 -33.00 -29.96
CA ARG A 273 -7.61 -33.80 -31.09
C ARG A 273 -8.67 -34.82 -30.68
N ILE A 274 -8.94 -34.96 -29.38
CA ILE A 274 -9.99 -35.85 -28.87
C ILE A 274 -11.34 -35.17 -29.09
N ARG A 275 -12.22 -35.84 -29.83
CA ARG A 275 -13.53 -35.30 -30.22
C ARG A 275 -14.69 -35.88 -29.42
N SER A 276 -14.55 -37.08 -28.88
CA SER A 276 -15.53 -37.67 -27.96
C SER A 276 -14.86 -38.72 -27.08
N VAL A 277 -15.40 -38.90 -25.87
CA VAL A 277 -14.97 -39.95 -24.92
C VAL A 277 -16.20 -40.75 -24.49
N ARG A 278 -16.10 -42.07 -24.54
CA ARG A 278 -17.16 -42.99 -24.09
C ARG A 278 -16.56 -44.05 -23.16
N ALA A 279 -17.35 -44.48 -22.20
CA ALA A 279 -17.01 -45.67 -21.42
C ALA A 279 -17.01 -46.89 -22.36
N VAL A 280 -16.02 -47.78 -22.21
CA VAL A 280 -16.02 -49.05 -22.94
C VAL A 280 -17.07 -49.95 -22.29
N THR A 281 -18.14 -50.24 -23.01
CA THR A 281 -19.16 -51.21 -22.57
C THR A 281 -18.84 -52.58 -23.18
N GLY A 282 -18.29 -53.48 -22.37
CA GLY A 282 -18.07 -54.90 -22.70
C GLY A 282 -16.65 -55.35 -22.35
N VAL A 283 -16.40 -56.36 -21.51
CA VAL A 283 -17.23 -57.36 -20.80
C VAL A 283 -16.69 -57.49 -19.37
#